data_AF-A0A2Z6CR37-F1
#
_entry.id   AF-A0A2Z6CR37-F1
#
_cell.length_a   1.000
_cell.length_b   1.000
_cell.length_c   1.000
_cell.angle_alpha   90.00
_cell.angle_beta   90.00
_cell.angle_gamma   90.00
#
_symmetry.space_group_name_H-M   'P 1'
#
loop_
_entity.id
_entity.type
_entity.pdbx_description
1 polymer ?
#
loop_
_entity_poly.entity_id
_entity_poly.type
_entity_poly.pdbx_seq_one_letter_code
_entity_poly.pdbx_strand_id
1 'polypeptide(L)'
;MATDYVLFIHGVTIRNPNYADELFQRLAQSASDRNFQNIPFYWGDINQQPETKLLGQLRSSSDWNQMWFHNIREQQILPFTGDAALYISRYVGAKIVRKLKKQIADSGLLKAKPDDRLHIVTHSWGTVMLFDILFASRWEDQNAPAHDDVMAIRDAIFGVDGENRDRYEGIKIASIHTMGSPVAIFSLTDVKSDQDETGASSSHDITPNLQTFVGQNEIGASSSHDITPKLQTLLKSLQEEASPREKLPWWNYIHPADPIAYPLQKMMIDLVDGYTEYLDIQDTITHSTGWLGWLENLIAQTPLAQTNLPLLLSLLPDNPHGSYWHNDEVIKKIIHVVKNKTPKANSLSRSV
;
A
#
# COMPACT_ATOMS: atom_id res chain seq x y z
N MET A 1 -10.27 20.92 -18.34
CA MET A 1 -9.20 20.75 -17.34
C MET A 1 -9.11 19.26 -17.05
N ALA A 2 -7.89 18.71 -16.98
CA ALA A 2 -7.68 17.32 -16.56
C ALA A 2 -8.12 17.12 -15.11
N THR A 3 -8.63 15.93 -14.78
CA THR A 3 -9.01 15.54 -13.43
C THR A 3 -7.87 14.79 -12.76
N ASP A 4 -7.56 15.17 -11.53
CA ASP A 4 -6.60 14.51 -10.65
C ASP A 4 -7.35 13.56 -9.72
N TYR A 5 -7.35 12.27 -10.04
CA TYR A 5 -7.91 11.24 -9.17
C TYR A 5 -6.92 10.95 -8.04
N VAL A 6 -7.34 11.14 -6.80
CA VAL A 6 -6.52 10.85 -5.62
C VAL A 6 -7.08 9.62 -4.93
N LEU A 7 -6.43 8.48 -5.16
CA LEU A 7 -6.79 7.23 -4.51
C LEU A 7 -6.08 7.15 -3.16
N PHE A 8 -6.84 7.00 -2.09
CA PHE A 8 -6.29 6.80 -0.74
C PHE A 8 -6.73 5.46 -0.18
N ILE A 9 -5.78 4.59 0.18
CA ILE A 9 -6.05 3.35 0.93
C ILE A 9 -5.43 3.41 2.32
N HIS A 10 -6.26 3.13 3.33
CA HIS A 10 -5.88 3.16 4.73
C HIS A 10 -5.20 1.87 5.20
N GLY A 11 -4.47 1.97 6.31
CA GLY A 11 -3.84 0.85 7.01
C GLY A 11 -4.77 0.00 7.88
N VAL A 12 -4.16 -0.87 8.68
CA VAL A 12 -4.85 -1.65 9.72
C VAL A 12 -5.44 -0.76 10.82
N THR A 13 -6.33 -1.32 11.64
CA THR A 13 -7.02 -0.70 12.80
C THR A 13 -8.03 0.39 12.46
N ILE A 14 -8.06 0.88 11.22
CA ILE A 14 -8.97 1.96 10.81
C ILE A 14 -10.39 1.41 10.69
N ARG A 15 -11.32 2.03 11.43
CA ARG A 15 -12.76 1.71 11.38
C ARG A 15 -13.61 2.91 10.98
N ASN A 16 -13.03 4.09 10.81
CA ASN A 16 -13.73 5.29 10.32
C ASN A 16 -13.63 5.38 8.78
N PRO A 17 -14.75 5.36 8.03
CA PRO A 17 -14.71 5.53 6.56
C PRO A 17 -14.22 6.90 6.11
N ASN A 18 -14.30 7.91 6.97
CA ASN A 18 -13.91 9.29 6.69
C ASN A 18 -12.44 9.59 7.05
N TYR A 19 -11.63 8.55 7.26
CA TYR A 19 -10.25 8.68 7.74
C TYR A 19 -9.36 9.56 6.83
N ALA A 20 -9.62 9.56 5.52
CA ALA A 20 -8.86 10.32 4.54
C ALA A 20 -9.42 11.73 4.25
N ASP A 21 -10.56 12.10 4.83
CA ASP A 21 -11.27 13.33 4.46
C ASP A 21 -10.42 14.57 4.69
N GLU A 22 -9.64 14.62 5.77
CA GLU A 22 -8.76 15.75 6.03
C GLU A 22 -7.66 15.87 4.97
N LEU A 23 -7.02 14.76 4.58
CA LEU A 23 -6.03 14.77 3.49
C LEU A 23 -6.65 15.40 2.24
N PHE A 24 -7.82 14.90 1.82
CA PHE A 24 -8.50 15.39 0.63
C PHE A 24 -8.87 16.87 0.72
N GLN A 25 -9.42 17.30 1.86
CA GLN A 25 -9.76 18.69 2.11
C GLN A 25 -8.52 19.59 1.99
N ARG A 26 -7.40 19.19 2.60
CA ARG A 26 -6.16 19.96 2.61
C ARG A 26 -5.51 20.03 1.22
N LEU A 27 -5.58 18.95 0.43
CA LEU A 27 -5.12 18.97 -0.96
C LEU A 27 -5.94 19.95 -1.80
N ALA A 28 -7.28 19.87 -1.71
CA ALA A 28 -8.18 20.76 -2.45
C ALA A 28 -8.00 22.24 -2.07
N GLN A 29 -7.79 22.53 -0.78
CA GLN A 29 -7.51 23.89 -0.30
C GLN A 29 -6.15 24.42 -0.80
N SER A 30 -5.14 23.56 -0.84
CA SER A 30 -3.76 23.95 -1.20
C SER A 30 -3.51 24.04 -2.71
N ALA A 31 -4.39 23.46 -3.53
CA ALA A 31 -4.37 23.56 -4.98
C ALA A 31 -5.77 23.75 -5.56
N SER A 32 -6.41 24.88 -5.22
CA SER A 32 -7.73 25.26 -5.72
C SER A 32 -7.79 25.47 -7.24
N ASP A 33 -6.64 25.56 -7.90
CA ASP A 33 -6.48 25.60 -9.35
C ASP A 33 -6.57 24.21 -10.03
N ARG A 34 -6.71 23.13 -9.26
CA ARG A 34 -6.82 21.74 -9.74
C ARG A 34 -8.22 21.17 -9.53
N ASN A 35 -8.58 20.21 -10.38
CA ASN A 35 -9.84 19.45 -10.27
C ASN A 35 -9.55 18.08 -9.65
N PHE A 36 -9.76 17.94 -8.34
CA PHE A 36 -9.54 16.68 -7.64
C PHE A 36 -10.81 15.80 -7.60
N GLN A 37 -10.63 14.51 -7.89
CA GLN A 37 -11.63 13.47 -7.64
C GLN A 37 -11.08 12.51 -6.58
N ASN A 38 -11.68 12.50 -5.40
CA ASN A 38 -11.19 11.71 -4.28
C ASN A 38 -11.76 10.29 -4.33
N ILE A 39 -10.90 9.29 -4.10
CA ILE A 39 -11.28 7.88 -4.07
C ILE A 39 -10.84 7.28 -2.72
N PRO A 40 -11.69 7.32 -1.68
CA PRO A 40 -11.40 6.68 -0.40
C PRO A 40 -11.60 5.17 -0.51
N PHE A 41 -10.49 4.42 -0.52
CA PHE A 41 -10.50 2.97 -0.36
C PHE A 41 -10.65 2.59 1.11
N TYR A 42 -11.90 2.33 1.50
CA TYR A 42 -12.25 1.91 2.85
C TYR A 42 -12.65 0.44 2.90
N TRP A 43 -11.96 -0.33 3.75
CA TRP A 43 -12.13 -1.78 3.90
C TRP A 43 -12.27 -2.24 5.37
N GLY A 44 -12.09 -1.35 6.34
CA GLY A 44 -11.99 -1.70 7.77
C GLY A 44 -13.23 -2.35 8.40
N ASP A 45 -14.41 -2.18 7.80
CA ASP A 45 -15.66 -2.82 8.23
C ASP A 45 -15.70 -4.33 7.93
N ILE A 46 -15.01 -4.79 6.88
CA ILE A 46 -15.02 -6.20 6.47
C ILE A 46 -14.45 -7.12 7.57
N ASN A 47 -13.43 -6.64 8.29
CA ASN A 47 -12.72 -7.42 9.29
C ASN A 47 -13.32 -7.33 10.69
N GLN A 48 -14.19 -6.34 10.94
CA GLN A 48 -14.73 -6.06 12.26
C GLN A 48 -15.51 -7.26 12.86
N GLN A 49 -16.29 -7.97 12.04
CA GLN A 49 -17.07 -9.11 12.53
C GLN A 49 -16.18 -10.31 12.91
N PRO A 50 -15.26 -10.81 12.05
CA PRO A 50 -14.30 -11.84 12.44
C PRO A 50 -13.48 -11.49 13.69
N GLU A 51 -13.00 -10.25 13.81
CA GLU A 51 -12.25 -9.79 14.97
C GLU A 51 -13.09 -9.78 16.25
N THR A 52 -14.30 -9.23 16.19
CA THR A 52 -15.22 -9.21 17.34
C THR A 52 -15.55 -10.62 17.82
N LYS A 53 -15.70 -11.56 16.88
CA LYS A 53 -15.93 -12.97 17.20
C LYS A 53 -14.73 -13.59 17.92
N LEU A 54 -13.51 -13.39 17.39
CA LEU A 54 -12.29 -13.88 18.03
C LEU A 54 -12.10 -13.26 19.42
N LEU A 55 -12.35 -11.96 19.54
CA LEU A 55 -12.28 -11.28 20.84
C LEU A 55 -13.28 -11.86 21.85
N GLY A 56 -14.52 -12.11 21.43
CA GLY A 56 -15.53 -12.76 22.27
C GLY A 56 -15.09 -14.13 22.76
N GLN A 57 -14.41 -14.92 21.91
CA GLN A 57 -13.84 -16.21 22.31
C GLN A 57 -12.70 -16.04 23.33
N LEU A 58 -11.78 -15.11 23.10
CA LEU A 58 -10.68 -14.84 24.04
C LEU A 58 -11.19 -14.37 25.42
N ARG A 59 -12.18 -13.47 25.43
CA ARG A 59 -12.86 -12.99 26.65
C ARG A 59 -13.60 -14.06 27.42
N SER A 60 -14.01 -15.15 26.75
CA SER A 60 -14.75 -16.24 27.41
C SER A 60 -13.87 -17.12 28.31
N SER A 61 -12.54 -17.00 28.21
CA SER A 61 -11.60 -17.69 29.09
C SER A 61 -11.65 -17.14 30.52
N SER A 62 -11.62 -18.03 31.52
CA SER A 62 -11.50 -17.65 32.94
C SER A 62 -10.20 -16.88 33.25
N ASP A 63 -9.19 -17.03 32.40
CA ASP A 63 -7.88 -16.41 32.60
C ASP A 63 -7.78 -15.02 31.98
N TRP A 64 -8.77 -14.59 31.17
CA TRP A 64 -8.71 -13.32 30.44
C TRP A 64 -8.46 -12.12 31.36
N ASN A 65 -9.18 -12.06 32.49
CA ASN A 65 -9.05 -10.97 33.45
C ASN A 65 -7.74 -11.02 34.26
N GLN A 66 -7.01 -12.15 34.22
CA GLN A 66 -5.69 -12.27 34.85
C GLN A 66 -4.57 -11.78 33.91
N MET A 67 -4.85 -11.65 32.62
CA MET A 67 -3.87 -11.19 31.63
C MET A 67 -3.53 -9.72 31.82
N TRP A 68 -2.25 -9.44 31.96
CA TRP A 68 -1.75 -8.07 31.91
C TRP A 68 -1.95 -7.48 30.50
N PHE A 69 -2.25 -6.18 30.46
CA PHE A 69 -2.44 -5.41 29.22
C PHE A 69 -3.61 -5.88 28.32
N HIS A 70 -4.67 -6.49 28.87
CA HIS A 70 -5.82 -6.93 28.07
C HIS A 70 -6.44 -5.79 27.22
N ASN A 71 -6.48 -4.56 27.72
CA ASN A 71 -6.95 -3.39 26.96
C ASN A 71 -6.09 -3.12 25.70
N ILE A 72 -4.75 -3.21 25.82
CA ILE A 72 -3.83 -3.02 24.69
C ILE A 72 -3.99 -4.17 23.69
N ARG A 73 -4.14 -5.41 24.19
CA ARG A 73 -4.40 -6.57 23.34
C ARG A 73 -5.67 -6.41 22.53
N GLU A 74 -6.73 -5.90 23.16
CA GLU A 74 -8.03 -5.69 22.55
C GLU A 74 -8.12 -4.55 21.56
N GLN A 75 -7.59 -3.39 21.94
CA GLN A 75 -7.83 -2.15 21.21
C GLN A 75 -6.76 -1.90 20.15
N GLN A 76 -5.62 -2.59 20.23
CA GLN A 76 -4.46 -2.30 19.39
C GLN A 76 -3.90 -3.56 18.71
N ILE A 77 -3.44 -4.54 19.49
CA ILE A 77 -2.74 -5.71 18.92
C ILE A 77 -3.70 -6.55 18.08
N LEU A 78 -4.89 -6.87 18.62
CA LEU A 78 -5.85 -7.71 17.91
C LEU A 78 -6.37 -7.03 16.63
N PRO A 79 -6.79 -5.74 16.61
CA PRO A 79 -7.17 -5.09 15.36
C PRO A 79 -6.01 -4.99 14.36
N PHE A 80 -4.78 -4.74 14.82
CA PHE A 80 -3.60 -4.66 13.95
C PHE A 80 -3.29 -6.01 13.29
N THR A 81 -3.10 -7.05 14.11
CA THR A 81 -2.72 -8.39 13.64
C THR A 81 -3.89 -9.11 12.97
N GLY A 82 -5.11 -8.87 13.47
CA GLY A 82 -6.36 -9.35 12.90
C GLY A 82 -6.54 -8.86 11.47
N ASP A 83 -6.41 -7.55 11.24
CA ASP A 83 -6.53 -7.00 9.90
C ASP A 83 -5.51 -7.58 8.92
N ALA A 84 -4.23 -7.66 9.33
CA ALA A 84 -3.17 -8.23 8.50
C ALA A 84 -3.43 -9.70 8.17
N ALA A 85 -3.78 -10.52 9.17
CA ALA A 85 -4.05 -11.95 9.00
C ALA A 85 -5.32 -12.20 8.16
N LEU A 86 -6.36 -11.40 8.36
CA LEU A 86 -7.62 -11.51 7.62
C LEU A 86 -7.44 -11.13 6.14
N TYR A 87 -6.58 -10.16 5.81
CA TYR A 87 -6.26 -9.90 4.40
C TYR A 87 -5.57 -11.08 3.71
N ILE A 88 -4.64 -11.74 4.40
CA ILE A 88 -3.92 -12.92 3.87
C ILE A 88 -4.89 -14.08 3.62
N SER A 89 -5.93 -14.22 4.44
CA SER A 89 -7.00 -15.20 4.21
C SER A 89 -7.64 -15.01 2.83
N ARG A 90 -7.57 -16.03 1.97
CA ARG A 90 -8.12 -15.99 0.59
C ARG A 90 -9.58 -15.52 0.54
N TYR A 91 -10.39 -15.93 1.50
CA TYR A 91 -11.82 -15.59 1.53
C TYR A 91 -12.10 -14.15 1.96
N VAL A 92 -11.43 -13.68 3.02
CA VAL A 92 -11.65 -12.33 3.53
C VAL A 92 -10.93 -11.30 2.65
N GLY A 93 -9.72 -11.58 2.19
CA GLY A 93 -9.03 -10.82 1.14
C GLY A 93 -9.91 -10.65 -0.10
N ALA A 94 -10.55 -11.71 -0.59
CA ALA A 94 -11.49 -11.61 -1.73
C ALA A 94 -12.68 -10.67 -1.48
N LYS A 95 -13.22 -10.62 -0.25
CA LYS A 95 -14.28 -9.66 0.10
C LYS A 95 -13.78 -8.22 0.06
N ILE A 96 -12.55 -7.99 0.54
CA ILE A 96 -11.92 -6.68 0.48
C ILE A 96 -11.73 -6.27 -0.98
N VAL A 97 -11.14 -7.12 -1.83
CA VAL A 97 -10.94 -6.86 -3.26
C VAL A 97 -12.25 -6.47 -3.94
N ARG A 98 -13.33 -7.23 -3.74
CA ARG A 98 -14.66 -6.92 -4.31
C ARG A 98 -15.18 -5.55 -3.88
N LYS A 99 -14.94 -5.18 -2.62
CA LYS A 99 -15.31 -3.87 -2.10
C LYS A 99 -14.50 -2.76 -2.77
N LEU A 100 -13.19 -2.94 -2.93
CA LEU A 100 -12.33 -1.97 -3.61
C LEU A 100 -12.72 -1.82 -5.08
N LYS A 101 -13.00 -2.93 -5.80
CA LYS A 101 -13.51 -2.90 -7.18
C LYS A 101 -14.78 -2.06 -7.28
N LYS A 102 -15.72 -2.25 -6.34
CA LYS A 102 -16.95 -1.44 -6.30
C LYS A 102 -16.64 0.04 -6.09
N GLN A 103 -15.73 0.39 -5.18
CA GLN A 103 -15.32 1.77 -4.96
C GLN A 103 -14.66 2.40 -6.19
N ILE A 104 -13.89 1.63 -6.97
CA ILE A 104 -13.38 2.07 -8.28
C ILE A 104 -14.54 2.41 -9.22
N ALA A 105 -15.50 1.49 -9.38
CA ALA A 105 -16.65 1.69 -10.25
C ALA A 105 -17.49 2.91 -9.85
N ASP A 106 -17.71 3.10 -8.54
CA ASP A 106 -18.52 4.19 -7.98
C ASP A 106 -17.81 5.56 -8.02
N SER A 107 -16.47 5.57 -8.08
CA SER A 107 -15.67 6.80 -8.07
C SER A 107 -15.58 7.56 -9.39
N GLY A 108 -16.00 6.92 -10.49
CA GLY A 108 -15.87 7.47 -11.84
C GLY A 108 -14.51 7.23 -12.50
N LEU A 109 -13.56 6.55 -11.84
CA LEU A 109 -12.23 6.23 -12.39
C LEU A 109 -12.32 5.50 -13.75
N LEU A 110 -13.28 4.57 -13.89
CA LEU A 110 -13.51 3.83 -15.16
C LEU A 110 -13.98 4.72 -16.32
N LYS A 111 -14.31 5.99 -16.05
CA LYS A 111 -14.71 7.00 -17.05
C LYS A 111 -13.62 8.08 -17.23
N ALA A 112 -12.43 7.83 -16.71
CA ALA A 112 -11.30 8.74 -16.85
C ALA A 112 -10.99 9.03 -18.33
N LYS A 113 -10.61 10.27 -18.60
CA LYS A 113 -10.21 10.74 -19.93
C LYS A 113 -8.70 10.55 -20.12
N PRO A 114 -8.19 10.54 -21.35
CA PRO A 114 -6.76 10.32 -21.61
C PRO A 114 -5.80 11.30 -20.90
N ASP A 115 -6.24 12.54 -20.64
CA ASP A 115 -5.44 13.56 -19.94
C ASP A 115 -5.61 13.52 -18.41
N ASP A 116 -6.53 12.71 -17.88
CA ASP A 116 -6.73 12.55 -16.44
C ASP A 116 -5.57 11.77 -15.81
N ARG A 117 -5.35 11.97 -14.52
CA ARG A 117 -4.17 11.48 -13.81
C ARG A 117 -4.56 10.77 -12.52
N LEU A 118 -3.96 9.61 -12.26
CA LEU A 118 -4.13 8.90 -11.00
C LEU A 118 -2.94 9.16 -10.08
N HIS A 119 -3.21 9.69 -8.89
CA HIS A 119 -2.27 9.84 -7.80
C HIS A 119 -2.60 8.81 -6.73
N ILE A 120 -1.71 7.85 -6.53
CA ILE A 120 -1.87 6.83 -5.50
C ILE A 120 -1.28 7.35 -4.21
N VAL A 121 -2.11 7.44 -3.16
CA VAL A 121 -1.70 7.74 -1.79
C VAL A 121 -2.04 6.54 -0.93
N THR A 122 -1.07 6.04 -0.20
CA THR A 122 -1.25 4.83 0.61
C THR A 122 -0.69 5.04 2.00
N HIS A 123 -1.32 4.39 2.97
CA HIS A 123 -0.91 4.44 4.36
C HIS A 123 -0.71 3.02 4.89
N SER A 124 0.43 2.78 5.55
CA SER A 124 0.68 1.57 6.31
C SER A 124 0.44 0.28 5.48
N TRP A 125 -0.24 -0.70 6.07
CA TRP A 125 -0.64 -1.96 5.44
C TRP A 125 -1.54 -1.78 4.20
N GLY A 126 -2.18 -0.63 4.04
CA GLY A 126 -2.93 -0.32 2.82
C GLY A 126 -2.04 -0.33 1.59
N THR A 127 -0.76 0.04 1.72
CA THR A 127 0.20 -0.08 0.63
C THR A 127 0.47 -1.52 0.26
N VAL A 128 0.68 -2.39 1.24
CA VAL A 128 0.90 -3.83 1.03
C VAL A 128 -0.30 -4.47 0.33
N MET A 129 -1.51 -4.15 0.79
CA MET A 129 -2.74 -4.64 0.18
C MET A 129 -2.91 -4.18 -1.26
N LEU A 130 -2.73 -2.88 -1.52
CA LEU A 130 -2.88 -2.35 -2.87
C LEU A 130 -1.84 -2.94 -3.82
N PHE A 131 -0.58 -3.05 -3.39
CA PHE A 131 0.48 -3.59 -4.23
C PHE A 131 0.32 -5.08 -4.49
N ASP A 132 -0.14 -5.85 -3.50
CA ASP A 132 -0.49 -7.25 -3.70
C ASP A 132 -1.61 -7.39 -4.75
N ILE A 133 -2.65 -6.56 -4.68
CA ILE A 133 -3.74 -6.55 -5.69
C ILE A 133 -3.19 -6.19 -7.07
N LEU A 134 -2.38 -5.14 -7.19
CA LEU A 134 -1.89 -4.66 -8.48
C LEU A 134 -0.82 -5.55 -9.10
N PHE A 135 0.03 -6.19 -8.29
CA PHE A 135 1.30 -6.73 -8.79
C PHE A 135 1.59 -8.19 -8.39
N ALA A 136 0.92 -8.77 -7.39
CA ALA A 136 1.23 -10.15 -6.98
C ALA A 136 0.61 -11.19 -7.95
N SER A 137 1.35 -12.27 -8.23
CA SER A 137 0.89 -13.34 -9.12
C SER A 137 -0.15 -14.27 -8.48
N ARG A 138 -0.32 -14.28 -7.14
CA ARG A 138 -1.32 -15.12 -6.46
C ARG A 138 -2.76 -14.94 -6.94
N TRP A 139 -3.05 -13.80 -7.58
CA TRP A 139 -4.36 -13.47 -8.13
C TRP A 139 -4.53 -13.94 -9.58
N GLU A 140 -3.51 -14.49 -10.22
CA GLU A 140 -3.56 -14.95 -11.63
C GLU A 140 -4.13 -16.35 -11.77
N ASP A 141 -4.14 -17.16 -10.70
CA ASP A 141 -4.87 -18.43 -10.69
C ASP A 141 -6.36 -18.15 -10.90
N GLN A 142 -6.93 -18.68 -11.99
CA GLN A 142 -8.35 -18.53 -12.33
C GLN A 142 -9.28 -19.08 -11.24
N ASN A 143 -8.77 -19.96 -10.36
CA ASN A 143 -9.52 -20.49 -9.22
C ASN A 143 -9.38 -19.61 -7.96
N ALA A 144 -8.56 -18.55 -7.99
CA ALA A 144 -8.46 -17.61 -6.88
C ALA A 144 -9.83 -16.94 -6.65
N PRO A 145 -10.34 -16.86 -5.41
CA PRO A 145 -11.72 -16.43 -5.17
C PRO A 145 -12.10 -15.02 -5.67
N ALA A 146 -11.12 -14.16 -5.98
CA ALA A 146 -11.34 -12.82 -6.50
C ALA A 146 -10.49 -12.54 -7.77
N HIS A 147 -10.16 -13.58 -8.54
CA HIS A 147 -9.41 -13.46 -9.80
C HIS A 147 -9.98 -12.35 -10.70
N ASP A 148 -11.21 -12.52 -11.19
CA ASP A 148 -11.90 -11.58 -12.07
C ASP A 148 -12.01 -10.17 -11.44
N ASP A 149 -12.17 -10.10 -10.12
CA ASP A 149 -12.25 -8.83 -9.41
C ASP A 149 -10.92 -8.08 -9.43
N VAL A 150 -9.80 -8.80 -9.24
CA VAL A 150 -8.45 -8.22 -9.33
C VAL A 150 -8.12 -7.87 -10.78
N MET A 151 -8.41 -8.74 -11.74
CA MET A 151 -8.17 -8.46 -13.16
C MET A 151 -8.89 -7.18 -13.60
N ALA A 152 -10.16 -7.00 -13.20
CA ALA A 152 -10.91 -5.78 -13.47
C ALA A 152 -10.34 -4.52 -12.79
N ILE A 153 -9.73 -4.64 -11.60
CA ILE A 153 -9.02 -3.53 -10.96
C ILE A 153 -7.76 -3.17 -11.75
N ARG A 154 -7.01 -4.17 -12.20
CA ARG A 154 -5.78 -3.98 -12.99
C ARG A 154 -6.08 -3.36 -14.34
N ASP A 155 -7.12 -3.82 -15.03
CA ASP A 155 -7.59 -3.28 -16.31
C ASP A 155 -8.03 -1.80 -16.24
N ALA A 156 -8.34 -1.30 -15.04
CA ALA A 156 -8.67 0.11 -14.85
C ALA A 156 -7.43 1.03 -14.91
N ILE A 157 -6.22 0.45 -14.80
CA ILE A 157 -4.97 1.17 -14.62
C ILE A 157 -4.01 0.82 -15.76
N PHE A 158 -3.58 1.86 -16.47
CA PHE A 158 -2.63 1.75 -17.56
C PHE A 158 -1.34 1.05 -17.13
N GLY A 159 -0.88 0.09 -17.96
CA GLY A 159 0.38 -0.62 -17.79
C GLY A 159 0.35 -1.73 -16.73
N VAL A 160 -0.78 -1.97 -16.07
CA VAL A 160 -0.93 -3.07 -15.12
C VAL A 160 -1.62 -4.26 -15.81
N ASP A 161 -0.98 -5.43 -15.78
CA ASP A 161 -1.48 -6.62 -16.47
C ASP A 161 -2.76 -7.18 -15.79
N GLY A 162 -3.92 -6.91 -16.39
CA GLY A 162 -5.20 -7.57 -16.09
C GLY A 162 -5.62 -8.57 -17.18
N GLU A 163 -6.92 -8.64 -17.49
CA GLU A 163 -7.47 -9.51 -18.54
C GLU A 163 -7.57 -8.81 -19.90
N ASN A 164 -7.50 -7.48 -19.94
CA ASN A 164 -7.55 -6.71 -21.17
C ASN A 164 -6.29 -6.97 -22.01
N ARG A 165 -6.49 -7.20 -23.31
CA ARG A 165 -5.39 -7.47 -24.26
C ARG A 165 -4.59 -6.21 -24.58
N ASP A 166 -5.16 -5.02 -24.38
CA ASP A 166 -4.45 -3.76 -24.54
C ASP A 166 -4.05 -3.19 -23.18
N ARG A 167 -2.81 -3.47 -22.77
CA ARG A 167 -2.22 -2.95 -21.53
C ARG A 167 -2.04 -1.42 -21.53
N TYR A 168 -2.26 -0.76 -22.66
CA TYR A 168 -2.17 0.69 -22.82
C TYR A 168 -3.54 1.39 -22.64
N GLU A 169 -4.59 0.65 -22.26
CA GLU A 169 -5.86 1.22 -21.80
C GLU A 169 -5.87 1.46 -20.28
N GLY A 170 -6.76 2.33 -19.81
CA GLY A 170 -6.90 2.68 -18.39
C GLY A 170 -6.25 4.02 -18.01
N ILE A 171 -6.39 4.41 -16.74
CA ILE A 171 -5.83 5.68 -16.23
C ILE A 171 -4.35 5.51 -15.87
N LYS A 172 -3.53 6.51 -16.18
CA LYS A 172 -2.10 6.49 -15.89
C LYS A 172 -1.83 6.91 -14.46
N ILE A 173 -0.95 6.17 -13.81
CA ILE A 173 -0.38 6.56 -12.51
C ILE A 173 0.61 7.70 -12.77
N ALA A 174 0.30 8.87 -12.22
CA ALA A 174 1.11 10.08 -12.33
C ALA A 174 2.04 10.27 -11.12
N SER A 175 1.69 9.73 -9.95
CA SER A 175 2.59 9.63 -8.80
C SER A 175 2.14 8.60 -7.77
N ILE A 176 3.10 8.16 -6.95
CA ILE A 176 2.88 7.30 -5.78
C ILE A 176 3.35 8.03 -4.52
N HIS A 177 2.56 7.93 -3.46
CA HIS A 177 2.84 8.51 -2.15
C HIS A 177 2.61 7.43 -1.08
N THR A 178 3.65 7.07 -0.32
CA THR A 178 3.59 6.06 0.74
C THR A 178 3.82 6.71 2.10
N MET A 179 3.04 6.35 3.11
CA MET A 179 3.07 6.95 4.46
C MET A 179 3.14 5.86 5.51
N GLY A 180 4.28 5.76 6.22
CA GLY A 180 4.47 4.72 7.24
C GLY A 180 4.34 3.29 6.70
N SER A 181 4.63 3.11 5.41
CA SER A 181 4.29 1.89 4.69
C SER A 181 5.39 0.84 4.80
N PRO A 182 5.10 -0.38 5.27
CA PRO A 182 6.08 -1.46 5.38
C PRO A 182 6.31 -2.16 4.03
N VAL A 183 6.48 -1.40 2.94
CA VAL A 183 6.67 -1.93 1.58
C VAL A 183 7.90 -2.84 1.51
N ALA A 184 8.89 -2.58 2.36
CA ALA A 184 10.08 -3.39 2.47
C ALA A 184 9.82 -4.87 2.78
N ILE A 185 8.63 -5.23 3.28
CA ILE A 185 8.28 -6.63 3.51
C ILE A 185 8.26 -7.45 2.21
N PHE A 186 8.01 -6.83 1.04
CA PHE A 186 8.02 -7.54 -0.24
C PHE A 186 9.42 -8.03 -0.65
N SER A 187 10.50 -7.37 -0.21
CA SER A 187 11.85 -7.86 -0.47
C SER A 187 12.14 -9.17 0.28
N LEU A 188 11.43 -9.43 1.39
CA LEU A 188 11.51 -10.72 2.09
C LEU A 188 10.81 -11.84 1.31
N THR A 189 9.90 -11.50 0.40
CA THR A 189 9.25 -12.48 -0.50
C THR A 189 10.03 -12.71 -1.80
N ASP A 190 10.98 -11.84 -2.14
CA ASP A 190 11.90 -11.96 -3.28
C ASP A 190 13.20 -12.71 -2.92
N VAL A 191 13.23 -13.39 -1.77
CA VAL A 191 14.34 -14.30 -1.43
C VAL A 191 14.23 -15.50 -2.36
N LYS A 192 14.97 -15.47 -3.46
CA LYS A 192 15.27 -16.66 -4.28
C LYS A 192 15.69 -17.75 -3.31
N SER A 193 15.23 -18.98 -3.51
CA SER A 193 15.75 -20.13 -2.78
C SER A 193 17.25 -20.17 -3.02
N ASP A 194 18.03 -19.60 -2.10
CA ASP A 194 19.45 -19.83 -2.06
C ASP A 194 19.58 -21.34 -2.01
N GLN A 195 20.39 -21.88 -2.93
CA GLN A 195 20.76 -23.27 -2.87
C GLN A 195 21.38 -23.50 -1.50
N ASP A 196 20.64 -24.13 -0.60
CA ASP A 196 21.17 -24.64 0.65
C ASP A 196 22.33 -25.59 0.30
N GLU A 197 23.56 -25.11 0.46
CA GLU A 197 24.80 -25.89 0.30
C GLU A 197 24.91 -27.04 1.32
N THR A 198 23.87 -27.35 2.11
CA THR A 198 23.92 -28.40 3.14
C THR A 198 22.73 -29.35 3.20
N GLY A 199 21.76 -29.29 2.28
CA GLY A 199 20.76 -30.34 2.11
C GLY A 199 19.97 -30.76 3.37
N ALA A 200 19.85 -29.86 4.35
CA ALA A 200 19.16 -30.14 5.61
C ALA A 200 17.86 -29.33 5.66
N SER A 201 16.73 -30.02 5.47
CA SER A 201 15.40 -29.44 5.63
C SER A 201 15.25 -28.82 7.03
N SER A 202 14.94 -27.53 7.10
CA SER A 202 14.63 -26.87 8.37
C SER A 202 13.43 -27.56 9.04
N SER A 203 13.60 -27.98 10.29
CA SER A 203 12.63 -28.80 11.02
C SER A 203 11.40 -28.03 11.53
N HIS A 204 11.22 -26.77 11.09
CA HIS A 204 10.04 -25.95 11.39
C HIS A 204 9.23 -25.63 10.13
N ASP A 205 9.58 -26.25 9.00
CA ASP A 205 8.86 -26.07 7.77
C ASP A 205 7.59 -26.95 7.76
N ILE A 206 6.43 -26.31 7.90
CA ILE A 206 5.10 -26.96 7.83
C ILE A 206 4.68 -27.21 6.37
N THR A 207 5.51 -26.78 5.42
CA THR A 207 5.32 -26.88 3.97
C THR A 207 5.26 -28.31 3.39
N PRO A 208 5.90 -29.37 3.96
CA PRO A 208 5.90 -30.69 3.32
C PRO A 208 4.51 -31.31 3.15
N ASN A 209 3.55 -30.96 4.02
CA ASN A 209 2.19 -31.49 3.97
C ASN A 209 1.21 -30.64 3.13
N LEU A 210 1.63 -29.46 2.65
CA LEU A 210 0.84 -28.62 1.74
C LEU A 210 1.22 -28.85 0.27
N GLN A 211 2.47 -29.27 0.00
CA GLN A 211 2.94 -29.65 -1.34
C GLN A 211 2.22 -30.89 -1.89
N THR A 212 1.62 -31.72 -1.04
CA THR A 212 0.81 -32.86 -1.50
C THR A 212 -0.59 -32.45 -1.96
N PHE A 213 -1.03 -31.21 -1.69
CA PHE A 213 -2.34 -30.69 -2.09
C PHE A 213 -2.30 -29.71 -3.27
N VAL A 214 -1.13 -29.17 -3.61
CA VAL A 214 -0.95 -28.27 -4.76
C VAL A 214 -0.06 -29.00 -5.76
N GLY A 215 -0.65 -29.34 -6.90
CA GLY A 215 -0.05 -30.19 -7.94
C GLY A 215 1.36 -29.73 -8.33
N GLN A 216 2.21 -30.73 -8.58
CA GLN A 216 3.55 -30.56 -9.13
C GLN A 216 3.48 -29.76 -10.44
N ASN A 217 4.15 -28.61 -10.46
CA ASN A 217 4.98 -28.11 -11.57
C ASN A 217 5.45 -26.70 -11.22
N GLU A 218 6.75 -26.51 -10.97
CA GLU A 218 7.63 -25.62 -11.73
C GLU A 218 9.00 -25.49 -11.05
N ILE A 219 10.04 -25.64 -11.86
CA ILE A 219 11.44 -25.46 -11.50
C ILE A 219 11.67 -23.95 -11.39
N GLY A 220 11.89 -23.44 -10.17
CA GLY A 220 12.20 -22.03 -9.91
C GLY A 220 11.01 -21.16 -9.49
N ALA A 221 10.11 -21.67 -8.64
CA ALA A 221 8.94 -20.92 -8.16
C ALA A 221 9.36 -19.67 -7.37
N SER A 222 9.18 -18.49 -7.98
CA SER A 222 9.17 -17.22 -7.27
C SER A 222 7.96 -17.18 -6.31
N SER A 223 8.07 -16.42 -5.22
CA SER A 223 6.96 -16.26 -4.28
C SER A 223 5.72 -15.72 -5.01
N SER A 224 4.54 -16.28 -4.74
CA SER A 224 3.29 -15.78 -5.33
C SER A 224 2.92 -14.35 -4.89
N HIS A 225 3.65 -13.81 -3.91
CA HIS A 225 3.54 -12.44 -3.41
C HIS A 225 4.66 -11.51 -3.93
N ASP A 226 5.57 -12.01 -4.77
CA ASP A 226 6.55 -11.16 -5.44
C ASP A 226 5.84 -10.19 -6.40
N ILE A 227 6.05 -8.90 -6.15
CA ILE A 227 5.45 -7.79 -6.92
C ILE A 227 6.38 -7.28 -8.02
N THR A 228 7.65 -7.71 -8.00
CA THR A 228 8.74 -7.12 -8.79
C THR A 228 8.49 -7.17 -10.30
N PRO A 229 8.13 -8.33 -10.90
CA PRO A 229 7.99 -8.43 -12.35
C PRO A 229 6.87 -7.54 -12.90
N LYS A 230 5.75 -7.43 -12.19
CA LYS A 230 4.62 -6.60 -12.63
C LYS A 230 4.84 -5.13 -12.36
N LEU A 231 5.51 -4.77 -11.27
CA LEU A 231 5.92 -3.39 -11.04
C LEU A 231 6.87 -2.90 -12.15
N GLN A 232 7.86 -3.72 -12.53
CA GLN A 232 8.74 -3.43 -13.67
C GLN A 232 7.95 -3.26 -14.98
N THR A 233 6.96 -4.11 -15.22
CA THR A 233 6.11 -4.06 -16.42
C THR A 233 5.31 -2.76 -16.49
N LEU A 234 4.71 -2.33 -15.38
CA LEU A 234 4.04 -1.03 -15.27
C LEU A 234 5.00 0.11 -15.58
N LEU A 235 6.16 0.13 -14.93
CA LEU A 235 7.14 1.20 -15.04
C LEU A 235 7.69 1.34 -16.47
N LYS A 236 7.96 0.21 -17.13
CA LYS A 236 8.35 0.17 -18.53
C LYS A 236 7.23 0.71 -19.44
N SER A 237 5.98 0.29 -19.21
CA SER A 237 4.83 0.76 -19.99
C SER A 237 4.63 2.27 -19.88
N LEU A 238 4.76 2.82 -18.68
CA LEU A 238 4.69 4.27 -18.45
C LEU A 238 5.81 5.02 -19.19
N GLN A 239 7.03 4.49 -19.21
CA GLN A 239 8.16 5.11 -19.91
C GLN A 239 8.04 5.03 -21.43
N GLU A 240 7.52 3.92 -21.98
CA GLU A 240 7.30 3.73 -23.42
C GLU A 240 6.36 4.80 -24.00
N GLU A 241 5.36 5.23 -23.24
CA GLU A 241 4.43 6.27 -23.68
C GLU A 241 4.90 7.69 -23.32
N ALA A 242 5.62 7.83 -22.21
CA ALA A 242 6.19 9.10 -21.81
C ALA A 242 7.46 9.43 -22.62
N SER A 243 8.03 10.61 -22.38
CA SER A 243 9.36 10.90 -22.92
C SER A 243 10.42 10.03 -22.20
N PRO A 244 11.51 9.59 -22.86
CA PRO A 244 12.56 8.74 -22.25
C PRO A 244 13.23 9.27 -20.98
N ARG A 245 12.94 10.52 -20.58
CA ARG A 245 13.47 11.17 -19.38
C ARG A 245 12.42 11.34 -18.28
N GLU A 246 11.18 10.97 -18.55
CA GLU A 246 10.09 11.13 -17.61
C GLU A 246 10.00 9.91 -16.69
N LYS A 247 10.36 10.11 -15.43
CA LYS A 247 10.29 9.11 -14.38
C LYS A 247 8.97 9.21 -13.62
N LEU A 248 8.52 8.10 -13.05
CA LEU A 248 7.39 8.08 -12.12
C LEU A 248 7.85 8.63 -10.76
N PRO A 249 7.25 9.73 -10.27
CA PRO A 249 7.52 10.23 -8.94
C PRO A 249 6.97 9.29 -7.87
N TRP A 250 7.81 8.90 -6.92
CA TRP A 250 7.42 8.14 -5.73
C TRP A 250 7.96 8.80 -4.46
N TRP A 251 7.06 9.38 -3.65
CA TRP A 251 7.45 10.01 -2.40
C TRP A 251 7.08 9.13 -1.21
N ASN A 252 8.08 8.73 -0.43
CA ASN A 252 7.90 7.96 0.79
C ASN A 252 8.06 8.87 2.01
N TYR A 253 7.01 8.97 2.83
CA TYR A 253 6.97 9.79 4.03
C TYR A 253 7.21 8.95 5.27
N ILE A 254 8.17 9.37 6.08
CA ILE A 254 8.68 8.61 7.23
C ILE A 254 8.66 9.52 8.44
N HIS A 255 7.93 9.12 9.48
CA HIS A 255 8.05 9.75 10.78
C HIS A 255 9.11 8.99 11.61
N PRO A 256 10.12 9.65 12.21
CA PRO A 256 11.17 8.95 12.96
C PRO A 256 10.66 8.09 14.13
N ALA A 257 9.54 8.48 14.73
CA ALA A 257 8.86 7.74 15.80
C ALA A 257 7.86 6.68 15.31
N ASP A 258 7.72 6.48 13.99
CA ASP A 258 6.90 5.40 13.42
C ASP A 258 7.77 4.14 13.24
N PRO A 259 7.53 3.08 14.03
CA PRO A 259 8.40 1.90 14.09
C PRO A 259 8.32 1.01 12.87
N ILE A 260 7.34 1.23 11.97
CA ILE A 260 7.17 0.44 10.75
C ILE A 260 7.44 1.25 9.48
N ALA A 261 7.85 2.52 9.63
CA ALA A 261 8.31 3.35 8.53
C ALA A 261 9.82 3.15 8.29
N TYR A 262 10.19 2.87 7.05
CA TYR A 262 11.58 2.69 6.64
C TYR A 262 11.92 3.56 5.44
N PRO A 263 13.18 4.01 5.30
CA PRO A 263 13.70 4.52 4.03
C PRO A 263 13.54 3.46 2.94
N LEU A 264 12.91 3.82 1.82
CA LEU A 264 12.61 2.90 0.72
C LEU A 264 13.46 3.17 -0.52
N GLN A 265 14.11 4.33 -0.63
CA GLN A 265 14.75 4.76 -1.87
C GLN A 265 15.71 3.72 -2.45
N LYS A 266 16.70 3.28 -1.66
CA LYS A 266 17.69 2.31 -2.11
C LYS A 266 17.05 0.97 -2.47
N MET A 267 16.19 0.46 -1.59
CA MET A 267 15.56 -0.84 -1.76
C MET A 267 14.68 -0.88 -3.01
N MET A 268 13.89 0.16 -3.28
CA MET A 268 13.01 0.20 -4.45
C MET A 268 13.80 0.34 -5.75
N ILE A 269 14.92 1.07 -5.73
CA ILE A 269 15.86 1.11 -6.85
C ILE A 269 16.39 -0.29 -7.14
N ASP A 270 16.90 -0.98 -6.11
CA ASP A 270 17.46 -2.33 -6.23
C ASP A 270 16.41 -3.35 -6.72
N LEU A 271 15.15 -3.22 -6.26
CA LEU A 271 14.04 -4.09 -6.63
C LEU A 271 13.61 -3.88 -8.10
N VAL A 272 13.56 -2.64 -8.57
CA VAL A 272 12.99 -2.35 -9.90
C VAL A 272 13.99 -2.60 -11.02
N ASP A 273 15.16 -1.97 -11.00
CA ASP A 273 16.09 -2.05 -12.13
C ASP A 273 17.57 -2.01 -11.68
N GLY A 274 17.84 -1.81 -10.39
CA GLY A 274 19.18 -1.54 -9.86
C GLY A 274 19.74 -0.17 -10.26
N TYR A 275 18.93 0.66 -10.93
CA TYR A 275 19.27 1.97 -11.47
C TYR A 275 18.17 2.98 -11.08
N THR A 276 18.08 4.10 -11.80
CA THR A 276 17.00 5.08 -11.57
C THR A 276 16.27 5.34 -12.88
N GLU A 277 16.18 4.35 -13.75
CA GLU A 277 15.69 4.57 -15.12
C GLU A 277 14.21 4.96 -15.11
N TYR A 278 13.42 4.27 -14.29
CA TYR A 278 11.97 4.45 -14.26
C TYR A 278 11.42 5.27 -13.08
N LEU A 279 12.14 5.31 -11.96
CA LEU A 279 11.67 5.91 -10.71
C LEU A 279 12.44 7.18 -10.34
N ASP A 280 11.70 8.23 -9.99
CA ASP A 280 12.19 9.33 -9.16
C ASP A 280 11.64 9.12 -7.76
N ILE A 281 12.35 8.33 -6.94
CA ILE A 281 11.95 8.00 -5.59
C ILE A 281 12.68 8.87 -4.56
N GLN A 282 11.94 9.42 -3.60
CA GLN A 282 12.47 10.25 -2.52
C GLN A 282 11.91 9.84 -1.16
N ASP A 283 12.82 9.62 -0.20
CA ASP A 283 12.47 9.51 1.21
C ASP A 283 12.36 10.91 1.84
N THR A 284 11.25 11.17 2.50
CA THR A 284 10.98 12.42 3.22
C THR A 284 10.78 12.13 4.69
N ILE A 285 11.74 12.54 5.51
CA ILE A 285 11.56 12.55 6.95
C ILE A 285 10.60 13.68 7.33
N THR A 286 9.51 13.32 8.00
CA THR A 286 8.50 14.25 8.50
C THR A 286 8.63 14.37 10.00
N HIS A 287 8.81 15.58 10.50
CA HIS A 287 8.79 15.87 11.94
C HIS A 287 7.41 16.33 12.35
N SER A 288 6.97 15.93 13.53
CA SER A 288 5.68 16.40 14.04
C SER A 288 5.74 17.89 14.37
N THR A 289 4.69 18.63 14.01
CA THR A 289 4.45 19.99 14.49
C THR A 289 3.26 19.97 15.46
N GLY A 290 3.32 20.76 16.54
CA GLY A 290 2.25 20.81 17.55
C GLY A 290 2.45 19.82 18.71
N TRP A 291 1.35 19.27 19.25
CA TRP A 291 1.39 18.47 20.47
C TRP A 291 2.15 17.14 20.30
N LEU A 292 2.20 16.51 19.12
CA LEU A 292 3.02 15.32 18.91
C LEU A 292 4.54 15.60 19.02
N GLY A 293 4.95 16.86 18.90
CA GLY A 293 6.35 17.27 19.03
C GLY A 293 6.92 17.10 20.44
N TRP A 294 6.08 17.10 21.50
CA TRP A 294 6.58 16.76 22.84
C TRP A 294 6.90 15.28 22.97
N LEU A 295 6.12 14.40 22.31
CA LEU A 295 6.35 12.96 22.32
C LEU A 295 7.61 12.61 21.52
N GLU A 296 7.82 13.25 20.37
CA GLU A 296 9.03 13.13 19.57
C GLU A 296 10.27 13.54 20.38
N ASN A 297 10.21 14.67 21.09
CA ASN A 297 11.28 15.11 21.98
C ASN A 297 11.51 14.17 23.16
N LEU A 298 10.44 13.63 23.78
CA LEU A 298 10.56 12.69 24.89
C LEU A 298 11.20 11.37 24.45
N ILE A 299 10.82 10.84 23.29
CA ILE A 299 11.42 9.63 22.72
C ILE A 299 12.88 9.92 22.34
N ALA A 300 13.15 10.99 21.59
CA ALA A 300 14.49 11.31 21.10
C ALA A 300 15.51 11.63 22.21
N GLN A 301 15.06 12.16 23.35
CA GLN A 301 15.93 12.55 24.47
C GLN A 301 16.17 11.43 25.50
N THR A 302 15.53 10.26 25.34
CA THR A 302 15.68 9.14 26.29
C THR A 302 16.32 7.93 25.62
N PRO A 303 17.09 7.10 26.35
CA PRO A 303 17.52 5.78 25.87
C PRO A 303 16.35 4.85 25.48
N LEU A 304 15.11 5.27 25.80
CA LEU A 304 13.87 4.56 25.51
C LEU A 304 13.52 4.55 24.01
N ALA A 305 14.08 5.45 23.19
CA ALA A 305 13.96 5.35 21.72
C ALA A 305 14.47 4.01 21.17
N GLN A 306 15.39 3.34 21.88
CA GLN A 306 15.91 2.02 21.52
C GLN A 306 15.21 0.86 22.26
N THR A 307 14.08 1.12 22.93
CA THR A 307 13.28 0.11 23.63
C THR A 307 11.98 -0.18 22.88
N ASN A 308 11.12 -1.08 23.40
CA ASN A 308 9.80 -1.37 22.80
C ASN A 308 8.74 -0.27 23.06
N LEU A 309 9.10 0.82 23.74
CA LEU A 309 8.17 1.89 24.08
C LEU A 309 7.62 2.66 22.85
N PRO A 310 8.43 3.01 21.82
CA PRO A 310 7.92 3.62 20.60
C PRO A 310 6.94 2.70 19.87
N LEU A 311 7.15 1.37 19.89
CA LEU A 311 6.19 0.41 19.34
C LEU A 311 4.86 0.47 20.10
N LEU A 312 4.88 0.48 21.43
CA LEU A 312 3.67 0.60 22.23
C LEU A 312 2.94 1.94 22.03
N LEU A 313 3.68 3.04 21.88
CA LEU A 313 3.13 4.37 21.64
C LEU A 313 2.58 4.54 20.21
N SER A 314 3.22 3.88 19.23
CA SER A 314 2.76 3.85 17.83
C SER A 314 1.43 3.14 17.62
N LEU A 315 0.93 2.46 18.64
CA LEU A 315 -0.34 1.77 18.62
C LEU A 315 -1.48 2.60 19.25
N LEU A 316 -1.20 3.80 19.79
CA LEU A 316 -2.21 4.70 20.34
C LEU A 316 -3.04 5.37 19.22
N PRO A 317 -4.31 5.78 19.46
CA PRO A 317 -5.17 6.34 18.41
C PRO A 317 -4.61 7.58 17.70
N ASP A 318 -3.88 8.42 18.43
CA ASP A 318 -3.26 9.64 17.93
C ASP A 318 -1.73 9.48 17.90
N ASN A 319 -1.26 8.59 17.03
CA ASN A 319 0.15 8.25 16.93
C ASN A 319 0.81 8.86 15.68
N PRO A 320 2.15 8.97 15.66
CA PRO A 320 2.89 9.47 14.50
C PRO A 320 2.67 8.67 13.20
N HIS A 321 2.30 7.40 13.32
CA HIS A 321 2.01 6.53 12.19
C HIS A 321 0.70 6.90 11.50
N GLY A 322 -0.35 7.33 12.22
CA GLY A 322 -1.66 7.67 11.68
C GLY A 322 -1.85 9.14 11.28
N SER A 323 -0.81 9.98 11.44
CA SER A 323 -0.94 11.44 11.42
C SER A 323 -0.22 12.15 10.27
N TYR A 324 0.26 11.42 9.25
CA TYR A 324 1.13 11.97 8.20
C TYR A 324 0.52 13.18 7.47
N TRP A 325 -0.76 13.14 7.11
CA TRP A 325 -1.44 14.24 6.40
C TRP A 325 -1.83 15.42 7.30
N HIS A 326 -1.53 15.41 8.59
CA HIS A 326 -1.57 16.61 9.43
C HIS A 326 -0.30 17.46 9.27
N ASN A 327 0.76 16.92 8.70
CA ASN A 327 1.99 17.64 8.45
C ASN A 327 1.91 18.49 7.16
N ASP A 328 2.18 19.80 7.27
CA ASP A 328 2.16 20.74 6.14
C ASP A 328 3.15 20.37 5.03
N GLU A 329 4.33 19.87 5.38
CA GLU A 329 5.35 19.46 4.41
C GLU A 329 4.89 18.26 3.59
N VAL A 330 4.15 17.32 4.19
CA VAL A 330 3.55 16.20 3.45
C VAL A 330 2.59 16.74 2.38
N ILE A 331 1.64 17.59 2.78
CA ILE A 331 0.68 18.19 1.85
C ILE A 331 1.38 19.00 0.76
N LYS A 332 2.34 19.86 1.12
CA LYS A 332 3.12 20.66 0.16
C LYS A 332 3.83 19.78 -0.87
N LYS A 333 4.46 18.68 -0.44
CA LYS A 333 5.16 17.77 -1.35
C LYS A 333 4.20 17.02 -2.28
N ILE A 334 3.06 16.54 -1.79
CA ILE A 334 2.03 15.93 -2.66
C ILE A 334 1.61 16.94 -3.73
N ILE A 335 1.27 18.16 -3.31
CA ILE A 335 0.81 19.22 -4.23
C ILE A 335 1.89 19.61 -5.24
N HIS A 336 3.14 19.70 -4.82
CA HIS A 336 4.26 19.97 -5.72
C HIS A 336 4.36 18.94 -6.84
N VAL A 337 4.25 17.65 -6.51
CA VAL A 337 4.27 16.55 -7.50
C VAL A 337 3.05 16.61 -8.43
N VAL A 338 1.84 16.78 -7.87
CA VAL A 338 0.59 16.92 -8.65
C VAL A 338 0.67 18.11 -9.62
N LYS A 339 1.24 19.24 -9.19
CA LYS A 339 1.38 20.46 -10.01
C LYS A 339 2.40 20.32 -11.14
N ASN A 340 3.54 19.69 -10.87
CA ASN A 340 4.62 19.56 -11.85
C ASN A 340 4.33 18.53 -12.95
N LYS A 341 3.40 17.58 -12.73
CA LYS A 341 2.94 16.63 -13.76
C LYS A 341 1.84 17.19 -14.68
N THR A 342 1.79 18.52 -14.87
CA THR A 342 0.87 19.12 -15.84
C THR A 342 1.26 18.62 -17.25
N PRO A 343 0.33 18.04 -18.04
CA PRO A 343 0.65 17.61 -19.39
C PRO A 343 1.24 18.78 -20.17
N LYS A 344 2.42 18.59 -20.78
CA LYS A 344 2.75 19.39 -21.96
C LYS A 344 1.76 18.93 -23.02
N ALA A 345 0.87 19.83 -23.45
CA ALA A 345 -0.05 19.55 -24.55
C ALA A 345 0.77 18.95 -25.70
N ASN A 346 0.50 17.70 -26.06
CA ASN A 346 1.10 17.10 -27.24
C ASN A 346 0.56 17.86 -28.46
N SER A 347 1.34 18.82 -28.93
CA SER A 347 1.22 19.38 -30.29
C SER A 347 1.72 18.34 -31.28
N LEU A 348 1.03 17.21 -31.36
CA LEU A 348 1.13 16.30 -32.49
C LEU A 348 -0.29 15.95 -32.90
N SER A 349 -0.88 16.88 -33.66
CA SER A 349 -1.88 16.55 -34.65
C SER A 349 -1.36 15.35 -35.46
N ARG A 350 -1.91 14.16 -35.23
CA ARG A 350 -1.86 13.11 -36.24
C ARG A 350 -2.82 13.51 -37.35
N SER A 351 -2.33 14.37 -38.24
CA SER A 351 -2.79 14.43 -39.63
C SER A 351 -2.13 13.26 -40.37
N VAL A 352 -2.90 12.20 -40.61
CA VAL A 352 -3.42 11.73 -41.91
C VAL A 352 -4.13 10.41 -41.65
#